data_AF-H5TUQ5-F1
#
_entry.id   AF-H5TUQ5-F1
#
_cell.length_a   1.000
_cell.length_b   1.000
_cell.length_c   1.000
_cell.angle_alpha   90.00
_cell.angle_beta   90.00
_cell.angle_gamma   90.00
#
_symmetry.space_group_name_H-M   'P 1'
#
loop_
_entity.id
_entity.type
_entity.pdbx_description
1 polymer ?
#
loop_
_entity_poly.entity_id
_entity_poly.type
_entity_poly.pdbx_seq_one_letter_code
_entity_poly.pdbx_strand_id
1 'polypeptide(L)'
;MSLNEHQRRVTSAELRANLDLADLDTATLAAELGLSTAAVEDALDIGPATDPALVWRLRDHLESAARAAGAAPHEYTYLPERMRSAAQVWFGVGDHRFSD
;
A
#
# COMPACT_ATOMS: atom_id res chain seq x y z
N MET A 1 -8.07 -11.39 5.45
CA MET A 1 -6.97 -11.75 6.36
C MET A 1 -6.72 -10.58 7.30
N SER A 2 -6.44 -10.83 8.58
CA SER A 2 -6.11 -9.77 9.55
C SER A 2 -4.67 -9.95 10.02
N LEU A 3 -3.88 -8.88 9.99
CA LEU A 3 -2.50 -8.86 10.47
C LEU A 3 -2.49 -8.68 11.99
N ASN A 4 -1.61 -9.42 12.68
CA ASN A 4 -1.33 -9.19 14.10
C ASN A 4 -0.46 -7.93 14.30
N GLU A 5 -0.27 -7.49 15.54
CA GLU A 5 0.45 -6.26 15.86
C GLU A 5 1.90 -6.24 15.34
N HIS A 6 2.60 -7.37 15.41
CA HIS A 6 3.95 -7.48 14.85
C HIS A 6 3.94 -7.37 13.32
N GLN A 7 3.03 -8.07 12.66
CA GLN A 7 2.87 -8.03 11.22
C GLN A 7 2.50 -6.63 10.72
N ARG A 8 1.62 -5.92 11.44
CA ARG A 8 1.26 -4.53 11.13
C ARG A 8 2.48 -3.61 11.19
N ARG A 9 3.29 -3.72 12.24
CA ARG A 9 4.52 -2.92 12.37
C ARG A 9 5.49 -3.16 11.22
N VAL A 10 5.72 -4.42 10.84
CA VAL A 10 6.61 -4.77 9.72
C VAL A 10 6.06 -4.21 8.41
N THR A 11 4.79 -4.48 8.11
CA THR A 11 4.18 -4.01 6.85
C THR A 11 4.07 -2.49 6.79
N SER A 12 3.85 -1.82 7.93
CA SER A 12 3.87 -0.35 8.02
C SER A 12 5.25 0.22 7.67
N ALA A 13 6.32 -0.39 8.18
CA ALA A 13 7.69 0.02 7.83
C ALA A 13 7.98 -0.20 6.34
N GLU A 14 7.53 -1.32 5.77
CA GLU A 14 7.68 -1.64 4.34
C GLU A 14 6.89 -0.65 3.45
N LEU A 15 5.67 -0.27 3.84
CA LEU A 15 4.87 0.74 3.13
C LEU A 15 5.59 2.09 3.13
N ARG A 16 6.11 2.53 4.28
CA ARG A 16 6.84 3.80 4.39
C ARG A 16 8.14 3.81 3.58
N ALA A 17 8.89 2.72 3.61
CA ALA A 17 10.09 2.60 2.78
C ALA A 17 9.76 2.72 1.28
N ASN A 18 8.63 2.16 0.84
CA ASN A 18 8.18 2.31 -0.55
C ASN A 18 7.64 3.71 -0.86
N LEU A 19 7.05 4.42 0.10
CA LEU A 19 6.68 5.83 -0.03
C LEU A 19 7.92 6.71 -0.24
N ASP A 20 8.97 6.48 0.55
CA ASP A 20 10.25 7.20 0.42
C ASP A 20 10.89 6.93 -0.95
N LEU A 21 10.83 5.68 -1.45
CA LEU A 21 11.32 5.33 -2.80
C LEU A 21 10.49 5.93 -3.93
N ALA A 22 9.20 6.16 -3.69
CA ALA A 22 8.30 6.79 -4.64
C ALA A 22 8.52 8.31 -4.75
N ASP A 23 9.27 8.91 -3.82
CA ASP A 23 9.46 10.36 -3.70
C ASP A 23 8.12 11.11 -3.63
N LEU A 24 7.14 10.50 -2.94
CA LEU A 24 5.79 11.05 -2.74
C LEU A 24 5.58 11.47 -1.29
N ASP A 25 4.85 12.58 -1.09
CA ASP A 25 4.29 12.91 0.21
C ASP A 25 2.88 12.33 0.40
N THR A 26 2.42 12.28 1.66
CA THR A 26 1.11 11.70 1.98
C THR A 26 -0.06 12.53 1.47
N ALA A 27 0.15 13.81 1.16
CA ALA A 27 -0.85 14.67 0.53
C ALA A 27 -1.08 14.32 -0.95
N THR A 28 0.00 14.10 -1.70
CA THR A 28 -0.03 13.70 -3.11
C THR A 28 -0.65 12.32 -3.23
N LEU A 29 -0.18 11.38 -2.41
CA LEU A 29 -0.73 10.02 -2.35
C LEU A 29 -2.23 10.02 -2.00
N ALA A 30 -2.66 10.87 -1.07
CA ALA A 30 -4.08 11.01 -0.74
C ALA A 30 -4.90 11.55 -1.91
N ALA A 31 -4.39 12.56 -2.63
CA ALA A 31 -5.04 13.10 -3.81
C ALA A 31 -5.18 12.06 -4.93
N GLU A 32 -4.12 11.29 -5.20
CA GLU A 32 -4.10 10.25 -6.24
C GLU A 32 -5.03 9.07 -5.92
N LEU A 33 -5.17 8.72 -4.64
CA LEU A 33 -6.09 7.67 -4.19
C LEU A 33 -7.52 8.16 -3.94
N GLY A 34 -7.79 9.47 -4.05
CA GLY A 34 -9.10 10.05 -3.74
C GLY A 34 -9.48 9.94 -2.26
N LEU A 35 -8.49 10.00 -1.36
CA LEU A 35 -8.62 9.84 0.09
C LEU A 35 -8.27 11.13 0.83
N SER A 36 -8.57 11.15 2.13
CA SER A 36 -8.01 12.16 3.02
C SER A 36 -6.59 11.76 3.45
N THR A 37 -5.72 12.75 3.71
CA THR A 37 -4.38 12.51 4.26
C THR A 37 -4.42 11.69 5.55
N ALA A 38 -5.40 11.93 6.43
CA ALA A 38 -5.56 11.15 7.67
C ALA A 38 -5.87 9.67 7.41
N ALA A 39 -6.63 9.35 6.36
CA ALA A 39 -6.89 7.97 5.97
C ALA A 39 -5.66 7.29 5.37
N VAL A 40 -4.81 8.05 4.66
CA VAL A 40 -3.52 7.54 4.15
C VAL A 40 -2.56 7.27 5.30
N GLU A 41 -2.43 8.19 6.26
CA GLU A 41 -1.57 7.99 7.45
C GLU A 41 -2.03 6.77 8.26
N ASP A 42 -3.34 6.62 8.52
CA ASP A 42 -3.87 5.44 9.22
C ASP A 42 -3.59 4.14 8.45
N ALA A 43 -3.65 4.17 7.11
CA ALA A 43 -3.31 3.04 6.26
C ALA A 43 -1.82 2.71 6.23
N LEU A 44 -0.96 3.73 6.24
CA LEU A 44 0.50 3.59 6.38
C LEU A 44 0.88 3.00 7.74
N ASP A 45 0.15 3.35 8.80
CA ASP A 45 0.30 2.78 10.13
C ASP A 45 -0.33 1.38 10.28
N ILE A 46 -1.22 1.02 9.36
CA ILE A 46 -2.06 -0.19 9.43
C ILE A 46 -2.77 -0.22 10.79
N GLY A 47 -3.50 0.86 11.07
CA GLY A 47 -4.35 1.01 12.23
C GLY A 47 -5.31 -0.19 12.42
N PRO A 48 -5.84 -0.37 13.65
CA PRO A 48 -6.69 -1.51 13.97
C PRO A 48 -8.02 -1.56 13.23
N ALA A 49 -8.48 -0.43 12.71
CA ALA A 49 -9.70 -0.30 11.93
C ALA A 49 -9.43 -0.09 10.43
N THR A 50 -8.17 -0.11 9.99
CA THR A 50 -7.82 0.12 8.59
C THR A 50 -8.42 -0.99 7.72
N ASP A 51 -9.08 -0.57 6.65
CA ASP A 51 -9.63 -1.48 5.65
C ASP A 51 -8.49 -2.23 4.94
N PRO A 52 -8.46 -3.58 4.99
CA PRO A 52 -7.48 -4.35 4.25
C PRO A 52 -7.44 -4.02 2.75
N ALA A 53 -8.58 -3.70 2.12
CA ALA A 53 -8.63 -3.33 0.71
C ALA A 53 -7.82 -2.07 0.42
N LEU A 54 -7.86 -1.10 1.34
CA LEU A 54 -7.10 0.14 1.25
C LEU A 54 -5.58 -0.13 1.37
N VAL A 55 -5.16 -1.00 2.28
CA VAL A 55 -3.73 -1.37 2.41
C VAL A 55 -3.20 -1.99 1.11
N TRP A 56 -3.99 -2.84 0.46
CA TRP A 56 -3.61 -3.43 -0.83
C TRP A 56 -3.54 -2.40 -1.96
N ARG A 57 -4.50 -1.49 -2.03
CA ARG A 57 -4.46 -0.36 -3.00
C ARG A 57 -3.24 0.52 -2.79
N LEU A 58 -2.94 0.85 -1.53
CA LEU A 58 -1.80 1.67 -1.16
C LEU A 58 -0.48 0.99 -1.55
N ARG A 59 -0.34 -0.30 -1.23
CA ARG A 59 0.81 -1.12 -1.66
C ARG A 59 1.01 -1.04 -3.17
N ASP A 60 -0.03 -1.33 -3.95
CA ASP A 60 0.07 -1.43 -5.41
C ASP A 60 0.43 -0.08 -6.02
N HIS A 61 -0.15 1.00 -5.49
CA HIS A 61 0.14 2.36 -5.92
C HIS A 61 1.60 2.76 -5.62
N LEU A 62 2.08 2.49 -4.40
CA LEU A 62 3.47 2.78 -4.01
C LEU A 62 4.48 1.99 -4.85
N GLU A 63 4.20 0.71 -5.14
CA GLU A 63 5.05 -0.08 -6.04
C GLU A 63 5.09 0.51 -7.46
N SER A 64 3.96 1.00 -7.98
CA SER A 64 3.91 1.68 -9.28
C SER A 64 4.65 3.00 -9.27
N ALA A 65 4.46 3.83 -8.24
CA ALA A 65 5.08 5.14 -8.12
C ALA A 65 6.61 5.02 -7.97
N ALA A 66 7.10 4.11 -7.12
CA ALA A 66 8.54 3.83 -7.00
C ALA A 66 9.15 3.36 -8.33
N ARG A 67 8.44 2.52 -9.10
CA ARG A 67 8.89 2.12 -10.44
C ARG A 67 8.92 3.29 -11.43
N ALA A 68 7.91 4.15 -11.39
CA ALA A 68 7.84 5.35 -12.23
C ALA A 68 8.98 6.34 -11.91
N ALA A 69 9.39 6.42 -10.64
CA ALA A 69 10.55 7.17 -10.18
C ALA A 69 11.90 6.50 -10.54
N GLY A 70 11.89 5.31 -11.18
CA GLY A 70 13.09 4.56 -11.56
C GLY A 70 13.71 3.75 -10.41
N ALA A 71 13.03 3.65 -9.27
CA ALA A 71 13.43 2.83 -8.14
C ALA A 71 12.89 1.39 -8.23
N ALA A 72 13.54 0.47 -7.50
CA ALA A 72 13.04 -0.88 -7.31
C ALA A 72 12.26 -0.94 -5.98
N PRO A 73 10.95 -1.24 -5.98
CA PRO A 73 10.18 -1.33 -4.73
C PRO A 73 10.71 -2.40 -3.79
N HIS A 74 10.64 -2.13 -2.50
CA HIS A 74 10.84 -3.13 -1.45
C HIS A 74 9.73 -4.17 -1.48
N GLU A 75 10.13 -5.45 -1.36
CA GLU A 75 9.19 -6.55 -1.21
C GLU A 75 8.49 -6.50 0.16
N TYR A 76 7.24 -6.97 0.19
CA TYR A 76 6.46 -7.05 1.42
C TYR A 76 6.49 -8.46 2.00
N THR A 77 6.84 -8.56 3.29
CA THR A 77 6.93 -9.85 4.01
C THR A 77 5.56 -10.50 4.16
N TYR A 78 4.55 -9.70 4.55
CA TYR A 78 3.21 -10.20 4.88
C TYR A 78 2.13 -9.86 3.84
N LEU A 79 2.47 -9.03 2.85
CA LEU A 79 1.66 -8.77 1.67
C LEU A 79 2.41 -9.18 0.40
N PRO A 80 2.96 -10.41 0.31
CA PRO A 80 3.80 -10.79 -0.82
C PRO A 80 3.00 -10.82 -2.12
N GLU A 81 3.70 -10.68 -3.23
CA GLU A 81 3.12 -10.63 -4.57
C GLU A 81 2.13 -11.77 -4.86
N ARG A 82 2.49 -13.00 -4.48
CA ARG A 82 1.66 -14.20 -4.65
C ARG A 82 0.27 -14.11 -3.99
N MET A 83 0.09 -13.20 -3.02
CA MET A 83 -1.18 -13.00 -2.33
C MET A 83 -2.07 -11.94 -2.98
N ARG A 84 -1.57 -11.22 -4.01
CA ARG A 84 -2.35 -10.18 -4.71
C ARG A 84 -3.60 -10.76 -5.37
N SER A 85 -3.48 -11.85 -6.12
CA SER A 85 -4.66 -12.50 -6.74
C SER A 85 -5.69 -12.97 -5.71
N ALA A 86 -5.24 -13.40 -4.53
CA ALA A 86 -6.13 -13.74 -3.43
C ALA A 86 -6.81 -12.49 -2.84
N ALA A 87 -6.08 -11.37 -2.70
CA ALA A 87 -6.62 -10.10 -2.23
C ALA A 87 -7.68 -9.53 -3.19
N GLN A 88 -7.51 -9.66 -4.50
CA GLN A 88 -8.53 -9.30 -5.49
C GLN A 88 -9.84 -10.07 -5.24
N VAL A 89 -9.74 -11.38 -5.00
CA VAL A 89 -10.91 -12.23 -4.71
C VAL A 89 -11.54 -11.90 -3.35
N TRP A 90 -10.73 -11.63 -2.33
CA TRP A 90 -11.22 -11.40 -0.97
C TRP A 90 -11.81 -10.02 -0.73
N PHE A 91 -11.30 -9.01 -1.43
CA PHE A 91 -11.58 -7.61 -1.12
C PHE A 91 -12.06 -6.81 -2.33
N GLY A 92 -12.13 -7.41 -3.52
CA GLY A 92 -12.53 -6.72 -4.75
C GLY A 92 -11.55 -5.62 -5.18
N VAL A 93 -10.28 -5.72 -4.77
CA VAL A 93 -9.23 -4.77 -5.17
C VAL A 93 -8.95 -4.96 -6.67
N GLY A 94 -8.94 -3.88 -7.45
CA GLY A 94 -8.50 -3.91 -8.86
C GLY A 94 -6.98 -3.81 -8.96
N ASP A 95 -6.36 -4.43 -9.98
CA ASP A 95 -4.96 -4.17 -10.31
C ASP A 95 -4.86 -2.79 -10.98
N HIS A 96 -4.42 -1.77 -10.25
CA HIS A 96 -4.35 -0.38 -10.73
C HIS A 96 -2.96 0.01 -11.25
N ARG A 97 -2.05 -0.94 -11.45
CA ARG A 97 -0.67 -0.64 -11.88
C ARG A 97 -0.54 -0.19 -13.34
N PHE A 98 -1.63 -0.23 -14.12
CA PHE A 98 -1.64 -0.05 -15.57
C PHE A 98 -2.86 0.73 -16.10
N SER A 99 -3.26 1.83 -15.46
CA SER A 99 -4.16 2.76 -16.15
C SER A 99 -3.35 3.58 -17.16
N ASP A 100 -3.50 3.21 -18.43
CA ASP A 100 -3.12 4.00 -19.61
C ASP A 100 -3.88 5.35 -19.64
#